data_AF-A0A7S4I9G6-F1
#
_entry.id   AF-A0A7S4I9G6-F1
#
_cell.length_a   1.000
_cell.length_b   1.000
_cell.length_c   1.000
_cell.angle_alpha   90.00
_cell.angle_beta   90.00
_cell.angle_gamma   90.00
#
_symmetry.space_group_name_H-M   'P 1'
#
loop_
_entity.id
_entity.type
_entity.pdbx_description
1 polymer ?
#
loop_
_entity_poly.entity_id
_entity_poly.type
_entity_poly.pdbx_seq_one_letter_code
_entity_poly.pdbx_strand_id
1 'polypeptide(L)'
;GATTRHCIIFTTLQMLARLSLVLFLFISIASASSIMDSLMTDFVVPCESALCSDSEVASFIKEVETLLPSANIYLVQVWAHEVTLLLCSDSNLLTNLNEINSIATITSIRPSDHCAVYESL
;
A
#
# COMPACT_ATOMS: atom_id res chain seq x y z
N GLY A 1 50.63 -21.99 -29.16
CA GLY A 1 50.05 -20.65 -28.91
C GLY A 1 48.55 -20.53 -29.13
N ALA A 2 47.85 -21.51 -29.72
CA ALA A 2 46.40 -21.43 -29.98
C ALA A 2 45.53 -21.98 -28.84
N THR A 3 45.98 -23.02 -28.14
CA THR A 3 45.22 -23.69 -27.07
C THR A 3 45.03 -22.83 -25.81
N THR A 4 46.03 -22.02 -25.45
CA THR A 4 45.94 -21.07 -24.32
C THR A 4 44.98 -19.91 -24.59
N ARG A 5 44.82 -19.48 -25.86
CA ARG A 5 43.89 -18.40 -26.22
C ARG A 5 42.42 -18.84 -26.08
N HIS A 6 42.09 -20.07 -26.46
CA HIS A 6 40.73 -20.59 -26.31
C HIS A 6 40.31 -20.79 -24.85
N CYS A 7 41.24 -21.15 -23.97
CA CYS A 7 40.95 -21.30 -22.54
C CYS A 7 40.66 -19.97 -21.86
N ILE A 8 41.44 -18.91 -22.17
CA ILE A 8 41.22 -17.57 -21.62
C ILE A 8 39.86 -17.02 -22.04
N ILE A 9 39.49 -17.16 -23.32
CA ILE A 9 38.19 -16.69 -23.84
C ILE A 9 37.01 -17.39 -23.15
N PHE A 10 37.12 -18.70 -22.91
CA PHE A 10 36.05 -19.44 -22.23
C PHE A 10 35.88 -19.01 -20.77
N THR A 11 36.98 -18.79 -20.05
CA THR A 11 36.93 -18.32 -18.66
C THR A 11 36.41 -16.89 -18.53
N THR A 12 36.78 -15.99 -19.45
CA THR A 12 36.25 -14.61 -19.44
C THR A 12 34.77 -14.58 -19.78
N LEU A 13 34.31 -15.42 -20.72
CA LEU A 13 32.89 -15.53 -21.07
C LEU A 13 32.04 -16.03 -19.89
N GLN A 14 32.52 -17.03 -19.14
CA GLN A 14 31.82 -17.51 -17.94
C GLN A 14 31.78 -16.46 -16.82
N MET A 15 32.85 -15.70 -16.62
CA MET A 15 32.89 -14.60 -15.65
C MET A 15 31.91 -13.48 -16.02
N LEU A 16 31.85 -13.10 -17.31
CA LEU A 16 30.92 -12.09 -17.84
C LEU A 16 29.46 -12.51 -17.70
N ALA A 17 29.13 -13.78 -17.98
CA ALA A 17 27.78 -14.31 -17.81
C ALA A 17 27.32 -14.29 -16.34
N ARG A 18 28.21 -14.65 -15.40
CA ARG A 18 27.91 -14.58 -13.96
C ARG A 18 27.73 -13.15 -13.48
N LEU A 19 28.57 -12.22 -13.95
CA LEU A 19 28.46 -10.79 -13.62
C LEU A 19 27.13 -10.21 -14.14
N SER A 20 26.74 -10.56 -15.36
CA SER A 20 25.47 -10.13 -15.96
C SER A 20 24.26 -10.64 -15.18
N LEU A 21 24.26 -11.93 -14.80
CA LEU A 21 23.17 -12.52 -14.01
C LEU A 21 23.00 -11.83 -12.64
N VAL A 22 24.12 -11.53 -11.97
CA VAL A 22 24.11 -10.79 -10.71
C VAL A 22 23.55 -9.38 -10.91
N LEU A 23 23.96 -8.69 -11.98
CA LEU A 23 23.44 -7.35 -12.30
C LEU A 23 21.94 -7.35 -12.56
N PHE A 24 21.43 -8.35 -13.30
CA PHE A 24 19.99 -8.52 -13.54
C PHE A 24 19.22 -8.76 -12.24
N LEU A 25 19.75 -9.61 -11.34
CA LEU A 25 19.15 -9.85 -10.02
C LEU A 25 19.09 -8.57 -9.16
N PHE A 26 20.15 -7.74 -9.17
CA PHE A 26 20.14 -6.47 -8.43
C PHE A 26 19.13 -5.46 -8.99
N ILE A 27 18.95 -5.40 -10.31
CA ILE A 27 17.95 -4.52 -10.94
C ILE A 27 16.52 -4.97 -10.61
N SER A 28 16.27 -6.29 -10.56
CA SER A 28 14.96 -6.83 -10.18
C SER A 28 14.61 -6.57 -8.71
N ILE A 29 15.58 -6.55 -7.80
CA ILE A 29 15.34 -6.24 -6.38
C ILE A 29 15.09 -4.74 -6.18
N ALA A 30 15.80 -3.88 -6.91
CA ALA A 30 15.63 -2.42 -6.82
C ALA A 30 14.28 -1.90 -7.33
N SER A 31 13.51 -2.72 -8.04
CA SER A 31 12.18 -2.39 -8.57
C SER A 31 11.01 -2.95 -7.73
N ALA A 32 11.29 -3.65 -6.61
CA ALA A 32 10.27 -4.31 -5.80
C ALA A 32 9.77 -3.51 -4.58
N SER A 33 10.27 -2.28 -4.35
CA SER A 33 9.85 -1.47 -3.19
C SER A 33 9.38 -0.08 -3.62
N SER A 34 8.23 -0.01 -4.28
CA SER A 34 7.38 1.17 -4.17
C SER A 34 6.90 1.21 -2.71
N ILE A 35 7.40 2.17 -1.94
CA ILE A 35 6.94 2.42 -0.57
C ILE A 35 5.50 2.94 -0.72
N MET A 36 4.52 2.04 -0.65
CA MET A 36 3.12 2.45 -0.52
C MET A 36 2.95 3.02 0.88
N ASP A 37 2.42 4.24 0.96
CA ASP A 37 2.02 4.83 2.22
C ASP A 37 0.71 4.16 2.62
N SER A 38 0.72 3.50 3.78
CA SER A 38 -0.48 2.90 4.33
C SER A 38 -0.73 3.28 5.78
N LEU A 39 -2.02 3.41 6.10
CA LEU A 39 -2.44 4.00 7.34
C LEU A 39 -3.77 3.42 7.79
N MET A 40 -3.84 3.08 9.07
CA MET A 40 -5.08 2.69 9.73
C MET A 40 -5.57 3.86 10.58
N THR A 41 -6.81 4.26 10.35
CA THR A 41 -7.40 5.44 10.98
C THR A 41 -8.79 5.14 11.52
N ASP A 42 -9.01 5.60 12.74
CA ASP A 42 -10.30 5.50 13.43
C ASP A 42 -11.08 6.82 13.24
N PHE A 43 -12.31 6.70 12.75
CA PHE A 43 -13.22 7.82 12.49
C PHE A 43 -14.44 7.70 13.39
N VAL A 44 -14.82 8.80 14.04
CA VAL A 44 -16.13 8.93 14.68
C VAL A 44 -17.10 9.54 13.67
N VAL A 45 -18.05 8.71 13.22
CA VAL A 45 -19.06 9.06 12.23
C VAL A 45 -20.32 9.54 12.95
N PRO A 46 -20.91 10.68 12.54
CA PRO A 46 -22.14 11.20 13.14
C PRO A 46 -23.36 10.39 12.68
N CYS A 47 -23.58 9.22 13.29
CA CYS A 47 -24.72 8.36 12.99
C CYS A 47 -25.95 8.73 13.84
N GLU A 48 -27.16 8.53 13.29
CA GLU A 48 -28.40 8.92 13.97
C GLU A 48 -28.73 8.02 15.18
N SER A 49 -28.20 6.80 15.18
CA SER A 49 -28.45 5.76 16.19
C SER A 49 -27.21 5.44 17.01
N ALA A 50 -27.37 4.67 18.09
CA ALA A 50 -26.24 4.22 18.93
C ALA A 50 -25.23 3.32 18.19
N LEU A 51 -25.66 2.72 17.07
CA LEU A 51 -24.81 1.97 16.14
C LEU A 51 -25.06 2.57 14.76
N CYS A 52 -24.00 2.78 13.98
CA CYS A 52 -24.13 3.17 12.58
C CYS A 52 -24.79 2.04 11.78
N SER A 53 -25.78 2.39 10.97
CA SER A 53 -26.36 1.47 9.98
C SER A 53 -25.39 1.20 8.86
N ASP A 54 -25.52 0.04 8.21
CA ASP A 54 -24.71 -0.32 7.04
C ASP A 54 -24.79 0.74 5.93
N SER A 55 -25.96 1.39 5.78
CA SER A 55 -26.14 2.48 4.82
C SER A 55 -25.35 3.74 5.16
N GLU A 56 -25.26 4.11 6.44
CA GLU A 56 -24.47 5.26 6.89
C GLU A 56 -22.97 4.99 6.73
N VAL A 57 -22.53 3.79 7.11
CA VAL A 57 -21.12 3.37 6.93
C VAL A 57 -20.75 3.34 5.44
N ALA A 58 -21.61 2.77 4.58
CA ALA A 58 -21.37 2.74 3.14
C ALA A 58 -21.36 4.14 2.52
N SER A 59 -22.24 5.04 2.98
CA SER A 59 -22.25 6.44 2.54
C SER A 59 -20.94 7.15 2.92
N PHE A 60 -20.48 6.96 4.15
CA PHE A 60 -19.22 7.53 4.62
C PHE A 60 -18.03 6.99 3.81
N ILE A 61 -17.92 5.67 3.62
CA ILE A 61 -16.83 5.07 2.83
C ILE A 61 -16.81 5.64 1.41
N LYS A 62 -17.97 5.80 0.78
CA LYS A 62 -18.08 6.38 -0.57
C LYS A 62 -17.62 7.85 -0.62
N GLU A 63 -17.86 8.61 0.44
CA GLU A 63 -17.38 9.97 0.55
C GLU A 63 -15.85 10.02 0.68
N VAL A 64 -15.29 9.12 1.51
CA VAL A 64 -13.83 8.94 1.64
C VAL A 64 -13.20 8.54 0.31
N GLU A 65 -13.82 7.64 -0.47
CA GLU A 65 -13.38 7.26 -1.83
C GLU A 65 -13.39 8.45 -2.79
N THR A 66 -14.36 9.35 -2.65
CA THR A 66 -14.47 10.54 -3.49
C THR A 66 -13.36 11.55 -3.16
N LEU A 67 -13.01 11.70 -1.89
CA LEU A 67 -11.92 12.58 -1.44
C LEU A 67 -10.53 11.98 -1.72
N LEU A 68 -10.42 10.65 -1.66
CA LEU A 68 -9.18 9.91 -1.88
C LEU A 68 -9.28 8.98 -3.10
N PRO A 69 -9.47 9.51 -4.32
CA PRO A 69 -9.71 8.69 -5.50
C PRO A 69 -8.50 7.83 -5.90
N SER A 70 -7.32 8.14 -5.38
CA SER A 70 -6.07 7.40 -5.59
C SER A 70 -5.68 6.53 -4.41
N ALA A 71 -6.53 6.40 -3.39
CA ALA A 71 -6.32 5.49 -2.27
C ALA A 71 -7.29 4.30 -2.37
N ASN A 72 -6.78 3.10 -2.10
CA ASN A 72 -7.62 1.95 -1.82
C ASN A 72 -8.05 2.00 -0.36
N ILE A 73 -9.35 1.83 -0.12
CA ILE A 73 -9.97 1.99 1.19
C ILE A 73 -10.57 0.64 1.59
N TYR A 74 -10.21 0.16 2.77
CA TYR A 74 -10.70 -1.10 3.32
C TYR A 74 -11.33 -0.85 4.68
N LEU A 75 -12.57 -1.32 4.85
CA LEU A 75 -13.24 -1.32 6.14
C LEU A 75 -12.64 -2.42 7.02
N VAL A 76 -12.01 -2.04 8.13
CA VAL A 76 -11.42 -2.99 9.08
C VAL A 76 -12.43 -3.37 10.17
N GLN A 77 -13.13 -2.38 10.71
CA GLN A 77 -14.04 -2.57 11.82
C GLN A 77 -15.08 -1.46 11.88
N VAL A 78 -16.29 -1.82 12.35
CA VAL A 78 -17.32 -0.87 12.79
C VAL A 78 -17.65 -1.19 14.24
N TRP A 79 -17.59 -0.19 15.11
CA TRP A 79 -17.93 -0.31 16.52
C TRP A 79 -18.70 0.93 16.99
N ALA A 80 -20.01 0.78 17.17
CA ALA A 80 -20.90 1.89 17.49
C ALA A 80 -20.80 3.04 16.46
N HIS A 81 -20.20 4.17 16.86
CA HIS A 81 -19.94 5.33 16.00
C HIS A 81 -18.52 5.36 15.43
N GLU A 82 -17.69 4.41 15.81
CA GLU A 82 -16.29 4.33 15.38
C GLU A 82 -16.18 3.40 14.16
N VAL A 83 -15.63 3.93 13.08
CA VAL A 83 -15.33 3.20 11.85
C VAL A 83 -13.83 3.25 11.65
N THR A 84 -13.20 2.07 11.58
CA THR A 84 -11.78 1.96 11.31
C THR A 84 -11.54 1.60 9.86
N LEU A 85 -10.83 2.46 9.15
CA LEU A 85 -10.45 2.25 7.75
C LEU A 85 -8.95 2.06 7.62
N LEU A 86 -8.56 1.14 6.74
CA LEU A 86 -7.22 1.00 6.23
C LEU A 86 -7.15 1.70 4.87
N LEU A 87 -6.30 2.71 4.78
CA LEU A 87 -6.08 3.53 3.59
C LEU A 87 -4.72 3.18 2.99
N CYS A 88 -4.69 2.96 1.68
CA CYS A 88 -3.52 2.50 0.94
C CYS A 88 -3.32 3.37 -0.29
N SER A 89 -2.24 4.16 -0.37
CA SER A 89 -1.99 5.03 -1.52
C SER A 89 -0.50 5.14 -1.85
N ASP A 90 -0.20 5.52 -3.10
CA ASP A 90 1.14 5.90 -3.55
C ASP A 90 1.49 7.36 -3.16
N SER A 91 0.62 8.03 -2.41
CA SER A 91 0.73 9.45 -2.04
C SER A 91 0.58 9.69 -0.54
N ASN A 92 1.04 10.84 -0.06
CA ASN A 92 1.06 11.18 1.37
C ASN A 92 -0.37 11.31 1.94
N LEU A 93 -0.85 10.22 2.54
CA LEU A 93 -2.18 10.08 3.14
C LEU A 93 -2.47 11.11 4.23
N LEU A 94 -1.46 11.55 5.00
CA LEU A 94 -1.67 12.50 6.11
C LEU A 94 -2.21 13.85 5.63
N THR A 95 -1.80 14.32 4.46
CA THR A 95 -2.27 15.60 3.91
C THR A 95 -3.76 15.53 3.57
N ASN A 96 -4.20 14.41 3.00
CA ASN A 96 -5.56 14.26 2.50
C ASN A 96 -6.57 13.91 3.60
N LEU A 97 -6.12 13.35 4.72
CA LEU A 97 -6.97 13.10 5.89
C LEU A 97 -7.60 14.37 6.49
N ASN A 98 -6.96 15.54 6.28
CA ASN A 98 -7.55 16.81 6.70
C ASN A 98 -8.89 17.09 6.03
N GLU A 99 -9.09 16.62 4.79
CA GLU A 99 -10.36 16.79 4.08
C GLU A 99 -11.45 15.90 4.69
N ILE A 100 -11.10 14.65 5.05
CA ILE A 100 -12.03 13.71 5.69
C ILE A 100 -12.40 14.15 7.11
N ASN A 101 -11.48 14.82 7.80
CA ASN A 101 -11.73 15.37 9.14
C ASN A 101 -12.91 16.37 9.18
N SER A 102 -13.31 16.93 8.04
CA SER A 102 -14.49 17.81 7.94
C SER A 102 -15.83 17.05 8.00
N ILE A 103 -15.82 15.76 7.66
CA ILE A 103 -17.00 14.90 7.58
C ILE A 103 -17.13 14.06 8.86
N ALA A 104 -16.00 13.56 9.37
CA ALA A 104 -15.92 12.72 10.55
C ALA A 104 -14.76 13.16 11.44
N THR A 105 -14.85 12.91 12.74
CA THR A 105 -13.74 13.25 13.64
C THR A 105 -12.73 12.12 13.65
N ILE A 106 -11.49 12.39 13.23
CA ILE A 106 -10.40 11.43 13.31
C ILE A 106 -9.95 11.31 14.78
N THR A 107 -10.01 10.11 15.35
CA THR A 107 -9.65 9.89 16.76
C THR A 107 -8.25 9.31 16.94
N SER A 108 -7.75 8.57 15.96
CA SER A 108 -6.42 7.95 16.03
C SER A 108 -5.93 7.62 14.63
N ILE A 109 -4.62 7.80 14.43
CA ILE A 109 -3.91 7.48 13.20
C ILE A 109 -2.75 6.55 13.57
N ARG A 110 -2.65 5.41 12.89
CA ARG A 110 -1.56 4.43 13.10
C ARG A 110 -0.94 4.06 11.76
N PRO A 111 0.39 4.06 11.63
CA PRO A 111 1.05 3.51 10.44
C PRO A 111 0.69 2.03 10.31
N SER A 112 0.43 1.59 9.08
CA SER A 112 0.21 0.19 8.74
C SER A 112 1.27 -0.26 7.74
N ASP A 113 1.66 -1.53 7.81
CA ASP A 113 2.60 -2.14 6.86
C ASP A 113 1.87 -3.05 5.84
N HIS A 114 0.54 -3.11 5.88
CA HIS A 114 -0.26 -4.07 5.12
C HIS A 114 -1.27 -3.34 4.23
N CYS A 115 -1.14 -3.52 2.91
CA CYS A 115 -2.15 -3.14 1.91
C CYS A 115 -2.68 -4.30 1.07
N ALA A 116 -2.22 -5.52 1.31
CA ALA A 116 -2.68 -6.71 0.61
C ALA A 116 -3.86 -7.33 1.39
N VAL A 117 -5.09 -6.89 1.11
CA VAL A 117 -6.25 -7.72 1.41
C VAL A 117 -6.24 -8.82 0.34
N TYR A 118 -5.80 -10.01 0.73
CA TYR A 118 -5.93 -11.18 -0.12
C TYR A 118 -7.42 -11.44 -0.33
N GLU A 119 -7.93 -11.14 -1.53
CA GLU A 119 -9.20 -11.68 -2.00
C GLU A 119 -9.03 -13.20 -2.07
N SER A 120 -9.43 -13.90 -1.01
CA SER A 120 -9.53 -15.35 -1.01
C SER A 120 -10.76 -15.76 -1.81
N LEU A 121 -10.55 -16.25 -3.03
CA LEU A 121 -11.46 -17.14 -3.74
C LEU A 121 -11.20 -18.60 -3.32
#